data_AF-W9Y1N6-F1
#
_entry.id   AF-W9Y1N6-F1
#
_cell.length_a   1.000
_cell.length_b   1.000
_cell.length_c   1.000
_cell.angle_alpha   90.00
_cell.angle_beta   90.00
_cell.angle_gamma   90.00
#
_symmetry.space_group_name_H-M   'P 1'
#
loop_
_entity.id
_entity.type
_entity.pdbx_description
1 polymer ?
#
loop_
_entity_poly.entity_id
_entity_poly.type
_entity_poly.pdbx_seq_one_letter_code
_entity_poly.pdbx_strand_id
1 'polypeptide(L)'
;MKLDAAIQANLSLLQGLILLGWYHQVCGSSGRCGNLIGVSCRLAYDLGLNSIDHEILDSKATVQWTSTEEWSKKEELRRAWWLAWELDMFSGTILKRPHTIDKTHINVLLPVSDEAWSSDTPVVSVVVIPDPIHVWKTLKNSPNDDDRAWFLIASFLRAFAHDIIHRRHTTAQTLCDFQSSIACFSLILPQRFHLSANCLSFDESNFAANNWIIQGPGMLTRDDESRASLRLLCHRKFPEHLDVSLETSALEDEKLICRVIQAWDPDYIARTCPLVTTTLLGPGAINAKTACELAASPDESRPIYLEMLKLVLGAIGSFWQIGASVLGERSQNLTKCTIRLTPFPELVQLLEARRSITELVNARKNDLDRLPLLLPKNDEDPGS
;
A
#
# COMPACT_ATOMS: atom_id res chain seq x y z
N MET A 1 19.19 -26.71 13.01
CA MET A 1 18.67 -26.02 14.22
C MET A 1 17.19 -26.37 14.31
N LYS A 2 16.82 -27.34 15.16
CA LYS A 2 15.45 -27.84 15.31
C LYS A 2 14.64 -26.79 16.10
N LEU A 3 13.81 -26.02 15.41
CA LEU A 3 12.84 -25.10 16.03
C LEU A 3 11.42 -25.72 16.06
N ASP A 4 11.29 -27.04 15.84
CA ASP A 4 10.02 -27.65 15.45
C ASP A 4 9.26 -28.35 16.61
N ALA A 5 9.65 -28.14 17.88
CA ALA A 5 9.04 -28.88 19.00
C ALA A 5 8.61 -28.05 20.22
N ALA A 6 8.77 -26.72 20.22
CA ALA A 6 8.54 -25.93 21.45
C ALA A 6 7.58 -24.74 21.30
N ILE A 7 7.19 -24.36 20.09
CA ILE A 7 6.30 -23.21 19.88
C ILE A 7 5.03 -23.72 19.23
N GLN A 8 4.00 -23.99 20.05
CA GLN A 8 2.67 -24.30 19.55
C GLN A 8 2.10 -23.05 18.86
N ALA A 9 1.75 -23.19 17.59
CA ALA A 9 1.03 -22.16 16.83
C ALA A 9 -0.23 -21.74 17.60
N ASN A 10 -0.33 -20.46 17.91
CA ASN A 10 -1.51 -19.87 18.56
C ASN A 10 -1.65 -18.40 18.17
N LEU A 11 -2.82 -17.83 18.45
CA LEU A 11 -3.16 -16.45 18.08
C LEU A 11 -2.23 -15.41 18.72
N SER A 12 -1.88 -15.57 20.00
CA SER A 12 -1.03 -14.61 20.71
C SER A 12 0.38 -14.54 20.12
N LEU A 13 0.93 -15.69 19.70
CA LEU A 13 2.20 -15.73 18.96
C LEU A 13 2.10 -14.97 17.64
N LEU A 14 1.03 -15.19 16.87
CA LEU A 14 0.79 -14.49 15.61
C LEU A 14 0.70 -12.97 15.84
N GLN A 15 -0.10 -12.53 16.81
CA GLN A 15 -0.24 -11.11 17.16
C GLN A 15 1.10 -10.49 17.55
N GLY A 16 1.92 -11.19 18.35
CA GLY A 16 3.27 -10.75 18.70
C GLY A 16 4.22 -10.63 17.50
N LEU A 17 4.16 -11.59 16.56
CA LEU A 17 4.96 -11.56 15.34
C LEU A 17 4.52 -10.45 14.38
N ILE A 18 3.22 -10.20 14.25
CA ILE A 18 2.66 -9.08 13.50
C ILE A 18 3.20 -7.77 14.07
N LEU A 19 3.06 -7.54 15.38
CA LEU A 19 3.56 -6.33 16.05
C LEU A 19 5.06 -6.13 15.82
N LEU A 20 5.86 -7.19 15.96
CA LEU A 20 7.30 -7.14 15.73
C LEU A 20 7.65 -6.91 14.25
N GLY A 21 6.89 -7.49 13.32
CA GLY A 21 7.01 -7.29 11.89
C GLY A 21 6.75 -5.83 11.50
N TRP A 22 5.67 -5.24 12.01
CA TRP A 22 5.35 -3.82 11.89
C TRP A 22 6.46 -2.93 12.43
N TYR A 23 6.94 -3.21 13.65
CA TYR A 23 8.07 -2.48 14.23
C TYR A 23 9.31 -2.51 13.32
N HIS A 24 9.72 -3.68 12.84
CA HIS A 24 10.90 -3.77 11.98
C HIS A 24 10.71 -3.12 10.60
N GLN A 25 9.49 -3.16 10.06
CA GLN A 25 9.15 -2.51 8.80
C GLN A 25 9.32 -0.99 8.91
N VAL A 26 8.85 -0.39 10.02
CA VAL A 26 8.90 1.06 10.23
C VAL A 26 10.26 1.55 10.71
N CYS A 27 11.10 0.66 11.24
CA CYS A 27 12.50 0.93 11.59
C CYS A 27 13.49 0.69 10.43
N GLY A 28 13.01 0.32 9.23
CA GLY A 28 13.87 0.13 8.05
C GLY A 28 14.75 -1.13 8.07
N SER A 29 14.45 -2.12 8.93
CA SER A 29 15.22 -3.37 9.03
C SER A 29 14.79 -4.38 7.94
N SER A 30 15.22 -4.17 6.70
CA SER A 30 14.73 -4.85 5.48
C SER A 30 14.79 -6.39 5.48
N GLY A 31 15.86 -6.98 6.03
CA GLY A 31 16.09 -8.43 6.01
C GLY A 31 15.31 -9.19 7.09
N ARG A 32 15.36 -8.72 8.35
CA ARG A 32 14.63 -9.35 9.47
C ARG A 32 13.13 -9.18 9.34
N CYS A 33 12.68 -8.04 8.80
CA CYS A 33 11.27 -7.79 8.56
C CYS A 33 10.68 -8.83 7.60
N GLY A 34 11.29 -9.05 6.42
CA GLY A 34 10.78 -10.00 5.43
C GLY A 34 10.58 -11.42 5.99
N ASN A 35 11.50 -11.89 6.84
CA ASN A 35 11.36 -13.19 7.50
C ASN A 35 10.17 -13.22 8.48
N LEU A 36 10.02 -12.18 9.31
CA LEU A 36 8.91 -12.07 10.26
C LEU A 36 7.56 -11.98 9.57
N ILE A 37 7.47 -11.23 8.48
CA ILE A 37 6.27 -11.16 7.64
C ILE A 37 5.93 -12.54 7.11
N GLY A 38 6.89 -13.22 6.46
CA GLY A 38 6.66 -14.55 5.91
C GLY A 38 6.27 -15.59 6.98
N VAL A 39 6.87 -15.54 8.18
CA VAL A 39 6.47 -16.41 9.31
C VAL A 39 5.05 -16.07 9.79
N SER A 40 4.70 -14.78 9.90
CA SER A 40 3.35 -14.34 10.31
C SER A 40 2.29 -14.82 9.32
N CYS A 41 2.52 -14.66 8.02
CA CYS A 41 1.59 -15.13 6.99
C CYS A 41 1.41 -16.65 7.02
N ARG A 42 2.51 -17.42 7.12
CA ARG A 42 2.42 -18.88 7.24
C ARG A 42 1.69 -19.31 8.50
N LEU A 43 1.99 -18.70 9.64
CA LEU A 43 1.31 -19.00 10.90
C LEU A 43 -0.19 -18.66 10.82
N ALA A 44 -0.57 -17.57 10.15
CA ALA A 44 -1.97 -17.24 9.90
C ALA A 44 -2.68 -18.33 9.06
N TYR A 45 -2.02 -18.87 8.03
CA TYR A 45 -2.52 -20.02 7.27
C TYR A 45 -2.58 -21.31 8.11
N ASP A 46 -1.55 -21.60 8.91
CA ASP A 46 -1.49 -22.79 9.77
C ASP A 46 -2.61 -22.77 10.84
N LEU A 47 -3.01 -21.58 11.28
CA LEU A 47 -4.17 -21.36 12.16
C LEU A 47 -5.52 -21.38 11.41
N GLY A 48 -5.53 -21.53 10.09
CA GLY A 48 -6.73 -21.54 9.26
C GLY A 48 -7.40 -20.17 9.13
N LEU A 49 -6.69 -19.07 9.41
CA LEU A 49 -7.29 -17.75 9.48
C LEU A 49 -7.78 -17.23 8.12
N ASN A 50 -7.28 -17.77 7.01
CA ASN A 50 -7.73 -17.44 5.66
C ASN A 50 -9.16 -17.93 5.34
N SER A 51 -9.71 -18.81 6.19
CA SER A 51 -11.01 -19.47 5.98
C SER A 51 -11.95 -19.41 7.19
N ILE A 52 -11.74 -18.46 8.11
CA ILE A 52 -12.52 -18.30 9.36
C ILE A 52 -14.03 -18.27 9.09
N ASP A 53 -14.44 -17.62 8.00
CA ASP A 53 -15.85 -17.39 7.70
C ASP A 53 -16.38 -18.29 6.57
N HIS A 54 -15.64 -19.33 6.17
CA HIS A 54 -16.04 -20.23 5.08
C HIS A 54 -17.44 -20.83 5.30
N GLU A 55 -17.73 -21.28 6.52
CA GLU A 55 -19.03 -21.87 6.88
C GLU A 55 -20.19 -20.87 6.72
N ILE A 56 -19.94 -19.59 7.02
CA ILE A 56 -20.95 -18.53 6.92
C ILE A 56 -21.30 -18.26 5.46
N LEU A 57 -20.32 -18.37 4.57
CA LEU A 57 -20.49 -18.16 3.13
C LEU A 57 -21.24 -19.31 2.45
N ASP A 58 -20.98 -20.53 2.89
CA ASP A 58 -21.65 -21.73 2.38
C ASP A 58 -23.07 -21.88 2.94
N SER A 59 -23.28 -21.45 4.18
CA SER A 59 -24.59 -21.50 4.80
C SER A 59 -25.52 -20.43 4.22
N LYS A 60 -26.64 -20.84 3.64
CA LYS A 60 -27.78 -19.92 3.34
C LYS A 60 -28.50 -19.46 4.62
N ALA A 61 -27.92 -19.71 5.79
CA ALA A 61 -28.55 -19.47 7.08
C ALA A 61 -28.60 -17.98 7.39
N THR A 62 -29.72 -17.54 7.95
CA THR A 62 -30.02 -16.12 8.25
C THR A 62 -29.26 -15.61 9.48
N VAL A 63 -28.69 -16.50 10.29
CA VAL A 63 -27.98 -16.18 11.53
C VAL A 63 -26.51 -16.56 11.35
N GLN A 64 -25.63 -15.55 11.32
CA GLN A 64 -24.20 -15.73 11.06
C GLN A 64 -23.43 -16.32 12.26
N TRP A 65 -23.98 -16.28 13.47
CA TRP A 65 -23.27 -16.62 14.72
C TRP A 65 -24.22 -17.21 15.77
N THR A 66 -23.73 -18.12 16.61
CA THR A 66 -24.57 -18.75 17.66
C THR A 66 -24.61 -17.96 18.96
N SER A 67 -23.62 -17.09 19.21
CA SER A 67 -23.54 -16.21 20.39
C SER A 67 -22.71 -14.94 20.11
N THR A 68 -22.86 -13.92 20.97
CA THR A 68 -22.04 -12.69 20.93
C THR A 68 -20.57 -12.98 21.22
N GLU A 69 -20.27 -13.89 22.15
CA GLU A 69 -18.90 -14.31 22.49
C GLU A 69 -18.21 -15.00 21.31
N GLU A 70 -18.91 -15.88 20.60
CA GLU A 70 -18.38 -16.53 19.39
C GLU A 70 -18.06 -15.48 18.31
N TRP A 71 -18.97 -14.53 18.09
CA TRP A 71 -18.76 -13.44 17.13
C TRP A 71 -17.53 -12.60 17.48
N SER A 72 -17.38 -12.20 18.75
CA SER A 72 -16.27 -11.37 19.21
C SER A 72 -14.91 -12.07 19.08
N LYS A 73 -14.84 -13.37 19.39
CA LYS A 73 -13.65 -14.19 19.15
C LYS A 73 -13.31 -14.32 17.67
N LYS A 74 -14.32 -14.55 16.80
CA LYS A 74 -14.10 -14.58 15.35
C LYS A 74 -13.62 -13.23 14.83
N GLU A 75 -14.14 -12.13 15.36
CA GLU A 75 -13.72 -10.78 14.98
C GLU A 75 -12.25 -10.51 15.34
N GLU A 76 -11.78 -10.96 16.51
CA GLU A 76 -10.36 -10.91 16.87
C GLU A 76 -9.47 -11.65 15.86
N LEU A 77 -9.90 -12.85 15.43
CA LEU A 77 -9.20 -13.65 14.42
C LEU A 77 -9.17 -12.96 13.04
N ARG A 78 -10.28 -12.35 12.61
CA ARG A 78 -10.35 -11.56 11.36
C ARG A 78 -9.38 -10.40 11.41
N ARG A 79 -9.35 -9.67 12.53
CA ARG A 79 -8.44 -8.53 12.72
C ARG A 79 -6.98 -8.96 12.66
N ALA A 80 -6.62 -10.10 13.26
CA ALA A 80 -5.28 -10.67 13.13
C ALA A 80 -4.93 -11.05 11.68
N TRP A 81 -5.87 -11.65 10.94
CA TRP A 81 -5.72 -11.94 9.52
C TRP A 81 -5.46 -10.67 8.70
N TRP A 82 -6.31 -9.66 8.85
CA TRP A 82 -6.19 -8.41 8.11
C TRP A 82 -4.91 -7.66 8.42
N LEU A 83 -4.44 -7.66 9.68
CA LEU A 83 -3.15 -7.09 10.03
C LEU A 83 -1.96 -7.83 9.39
N ALA A 84 -2.02 -9.16 9.29
CA ALA A 84 -1.00 -9.95 8.59
C ALA A 84 -1.04 -9.69 7.08
N TRP A 85 -2.23 -9.57 6.50
CA TRP A 85 -2.44 -9.20 5.10
C TRP A 85 -1.87 -7.81 4.80
N GLU A 86 -2.22 -6.79 5.59
CA GLU A 86 -1.74 -5.42 5.40
C GLU A 86 -0.21 -5.37 5.44
N LEU A 87 0.41 -6.10 6.36
CA LEU A 87 1.86 -6.17 6.51
C LEU A 87 2.55 -6.79 5.28
N ASP A 88 2.05 -7.92 4.78
CA ASP A 88 2.56 -8.59 3.57
C ASP A 88 2.34 -7.73 2.33
N MET A 89 1.16 -7.12 2.21
CA MET A 89 0.79 -6.28 1.08
C MET A 89 1.63 -5.02 0.99
N PHE A 90 1.86 -4.36 2.12
CA PHE A 90 2.70 -3.19 2.17
C PHE A 90 4.15 -3.51 1.79
N SER A 91 4.70 -4.57 2.38
CA SER A 91 6.05 -5.05 2.07
C SER A 91 6.19 -5.40 0.58
N GLY A 92 5.23 -6.14 0.02
CA GLY A 92 5.20 -6.51 -1.39
C GLY A 92 5.11 -5.30 -2.33
N THR A 93 4.27 -4.32 -2.00
CA THR A 93 4.05 -3.13 -2.83
C THR A 93 5.25 -2.19 -2.83
N ILE A 94 5.87 -1.93 -1.67
CA ILE A 94 6.98 -0.97 -1.56
C ILE A 94 8.31 -1.59 -1.92
N LEU A 95 8.56 -2.81 -1.43
CA LEU A 95 9.82 -3.51 -1.70
C LEU A 95 9.78 -4.27 -3.03
N LYS A 96 8.65 -4.20 -3.76
CA LYS A 96 8.42 -4.88 -5.05
C LYS A 96 8.67 -6.39 -4.96
N ARG A 97 8.23 -6.99 -3.86
CA ARG A 97 8.37 -8.42 -3.59
C ARG A 97 7.05 -9.14 -3.93
N PRO A 98 7.10 -10.41 -4.33
CA PRO A 98 5.90 -11.24 -4.39
C PRO A 98 5.22 -11.27 -3.02
N HIS A 99 3.90 -11.22 -3.01
CA HIS A 99 3.09 -11.37 -1.81
C HIS A 99 3.13 -12.82 -1.34
N THR A 100 3.18 -13.03 -0.04
CA THR A 100 3.05 -14.36 0.59
C THR A 100 1.59 -14.79 0.64
N ILE A 101 0.68 -13.85 0.87
CA ILE A 101 -0.75 -14.12 0.93
C ILE A 101 -1.35 -14.09 -0.47
N ASP A 102 -2.03 -15.18 -0.81
CA ASP A 102 -2.80 -15.27 -2.05
C ASP A 102 -4.13 -14.52 -1.90
N LYS A 103 -4.28 -13.45 -2.68
CA LYS A 103 -5.48 -12.61 -2.70
C LYS A 103 -6.73 -13.36 -3.16
N THR A 104 -6.57 -14.45 -3.91
CA THR A 104 -7.70 -15.21 -4.48
C THR A 104 -8.31 -16.21 -3.50
N HIS A 105 -7.60 -16.53 -2.41
CA HIS A 105 -8.02 -17.50 -1.41
C HIS A 105 -8.25 -16.84 -0.04
N ILE A 106 -9.25 -15.95 0.03
CA ILE A 106 -9.63 -15.22 1.24
C ILE A 106 -11.13 -15.41 1.50
N ASN A 107 -11.48 -16.18 2.52
CA ASN A 107 -12.85 -16.36 3.03
C ASN A 107 -12.95 -15.75 4.43
N VAL A 108 -12.63 -14.46 4.52
CA VAL A 108 -12.58 -13.69 5.77
C VAL A 108 -13.41 -12.43 5.58
N LEU A 109 -14.34 -12.19 6.49
CA LEU A 109 -15.14 -10.97 6.48
C LEU A 109 -14.26 -9.75 6.80
N LEU A 110 -14.57 -8.61 6.20
CA LEU A 110 -13.93 -7.34 6.53
C LEU A 110 -14.14 -7.02 8.02
N PRO A 111 -13.16 -6.38 8.69
CA PRO A 111 -13.32 -6.01 10.08
C PRO A 111 -14.45 -4.98 10.21
N VAL A 112 -15.12 -5.00 11.36
CA VAL A 112 -16.11 -3.98 11.74
C VAL A 112 -15.46 -2.95 12.66
N SER A 113 -16.23 -1.95 13.11
CA SER A 113 -15.71 -0.89 13.97
C SER A 113 -15.18 -1.38 15.32
N ASP A 114 -14.23 -0.65 15.89
CA ASP A 114 -13.62 -0.97 17.19
C ASP A 114 -14.65 -0.89 18.32
N GLU A 115 -15.62 0.02 18.20
CA GLU A 115 -16.71 0.18 19.16
C GLU A 115 -17.59 -1.06 19.19
N ALA A 116 -18.03 -1.56 18.02
CA ALA A 116 -18.86 -2.74 17.93
C ALA A 116 -18.16 -3.99 18.46
N TRP A 117 -16.87 -4.15 18.16
CA TRP A 117 -16.07 -5.26 18.69
C TRP A 117 -15.89 -5.15 20.21
N SER A 118 -15.53 -3.97 20.71
CA SER A 118 -15.30 -3.75 22.15
C SER A 118 -16.57 -3.85 22.99
N SER A 119 -17.75 -3.61 22.38
CA SER A 119 -19.05 -3.74 23.03
C SER A 119 -19.72 -5.10 22.78
N ASP A 120 -18.99 -6.09 22.23
CA ASP A 120 -19.50 -7.42 21.87
C ASP A 120 -20.82 -7.37 21.09
N THR A 121 -20.96 -6.39 20.21
CA THR A 121 -22.19 -6.11 19.47
C THR A 121 -22.07 -6.64 18.04
N PRO A 122 -22.74 -7.75 17.70
CA PRO A 122 -22.55 -8.37 16.40
C PRO A 122 -23.03 -7.48 15.26
N VAL A 123 -22.11 -7.20 14.33
CA VAL A 123 -22.38 -6.45 13.11
C VAL A 123 -22.13 -7.34 11.90
N VAL A 124 -23.04 -7.28 10.94
CA VAL A 124 -22.91 -7.99 9.67
C VAL A 124 -21.81 -7.34 8.84
N SER A 125 -20.94 -8.16 8.27
CA SER A 125 -19.88 -7.72 7.37
C SER A 125 -19.89 -8.54 6.07
N VAL A 126 -18.96 -8.24 5.17
CA VAL A 126 -18.87 -8.82 3.83
C VAL A 126 -17.46 -9.32 3.56
N VAL A 127 -17.33 -10.33 2.69
CA VAL A 127 -16.03 -10.79 2.20
C VAL A 127 -15.61 -9.95 1.02
N VAL A 128 -14.31 -9.68 0.91
CA VAL A 128 -13.75 -8.97 -0.24
C VAL A 128 -13.98 -9.73 -1.54
N ILE A 129 -14.33 -9.02 -2.62
CA ILE A 129 -14.35 -9.60 -3.97
C ILE A 129 -12.90 -9.57 -4.49
N PRO A 130 -12.21 -10.72 -4.66
CA PRO A 130 -10.79 -10.75 -5.00
C PRO A 130 -10.55 -10.58 -6.51
N ASP A 131 -11.25 -9.63 -7.13
CA ASP A 131 -11.18 -9.36 -8.57
C ASP A 131 -10.84 -7.88 -8.81
N PRO A 132 -9.81 -7.57 -9.62
CA PRO A 132 -9.38 -6.19 -9.87
C PRO A 132 -10.48 -5.31 -10.48
N ILE A 133 -11.42 -5.88 -11.24
CA ILE A 133 -12.48 -5.12 -11.91
C ILE A 133 -13.64 -4.84 -10.95
N HIS A 134 -13.92 -5.76 -10.03
CA HIS A 134 -15.12 -5.75 -9.19
C HIS A 134 -14.89 -5.46 -7.71
N VAL A 135 -13.65 -5.43 -7.21
CA VAL A 135 -13.34 -5.24 -5.78
C VAL A 135 -13.99 -3.98 -5.19
N TRP A 136 -14.14 -2.91 -5.97
CA TRP A 136 -14.82 -1.69 -5.54
C TRP A 136 -16.29 -1.91 -5.15
N LYS A 137 -16.95 -2.96 -5.67
CA LYS A 137 -18.35 -3.27 -5.33
C LYS A 137 -18.49 -3.90 -3.94
N THR A 138 -17.40 -4.33 -3.30
CA THR A 138 -17.44 -5.11 -2.05
C THR A 138 -18.32 -4.47 -0.98
N LEU A 139 -18.12 -3.18 -0.69
CA LEU A 139 -18.87 -2.44 0.33
C LEU A 139 -20.13 -1.77 -0.22
N LYS A 140 -20.41 -1.89 -1.53
CA LYS A 140 -21.58 -1.27 -2.14
C LYS A 140 -22.85 -1.94 -1.59
N ASN A 141 -23.64 -1.18 -0.83
CA ASN A 141 -24.83 -1.65 -0.11
C ASN A 141 -24.53 -2.63 1.04
N SER A 142 -23.29 -2.69 1.51
CA SER A 142 -22.93 -3.41 2.73
C SER A 142 -23.46 -2.67 3.97
N PRO A 143 -23.95 -3.36 5.01
CA PRO A 143 -24.25 -2.74 6.29
C PRO A 143 -22.97 -2.33 7.06
N ASN A 144 -21.82 -2.92 6.73
CA ASN A 144 -20.53 -2.49 7.24
C ASN A 144 -20.08 -1.22 6.49
N ASP A 145 -20.14 -0.07 7.17
CA ASP A 145 -19.67 1.24 6.69
C ASP A 145 -18.44 1.73 7.48
N ASP A 146 -17.65 0.81 8.04
CA ASP A 146 -16.48 1.15 8.84
C ASP A 146 -15.34 1.74 7.98
N ASP A 147 -14.65 2.75 8.51
CA ASP A 147 -13.61 3.46 7.77
C ASP A 147 -12.38 2.59 7.47
N ARG A 148 -12.06 1.63 8.36
CA ARG A 148 -11.00 0.65 8.14
C ARG A 148 -11.38 -0.33 7.03
N ALA A 149 -12.65 -0.73 6.95
CA ALA A 149 -13.12 -1.59 5.86
C ALA A 149 -12.95 -0.89 4.50
N TRP A 150 -13.31 0.39 4.38
CA TRP A 150 -13.08 1.19 3.17
C TRP A 150 -11.58 1.33 2.84
N PHE A 151 -10.74 1.56 3.85
CA PHE A 151 -9.29 1.58 3.72
C PHE A 151 -8.73 0.25 3.15
N LEU A 152 -9.24 -0.90 3.58
CA LEU A 152 -8.81 -2.20 3.06
C LEU A 152 -9.17 -2.37 1.58
N ILE A 153 -10.37 -1.95 1.15
CA ILE A 153 -10.76 -1.98 -0.27
C ILE A 153 -9.84 -1.09 -1.13
N ALA A 154 -9.52 0.10 -0.62
CA ALA A 154 -8.51 0.98 -1.20
C ALA A 154 -7.15 0.25 -1.33
N SER A 155 -6.71 -0.40 -0.26
CA SER A 155 -5.44 -1.16 -0.26
C SER A 155 -5.44 -2.31 -1.27
N PHE A 156 -6.55 -3.01 -1.48
CA PHE A 156 -6.69 -4.00 -2.54
C PHE A 156 -6.56 -3.38 -3.94
N LEU A 157 -7.21 -2.25 -4.19
CA LEU A 157 -7.07 -1.54 -5.47
C LEU A 157 -5.61 -1.16 -5.73
N ARG A 158 -4.91 -0.63 -4.72
CA ARG A 158 -3.47 -0.33 -4.83
C ARG A 158 -2.65 -1.58 -5.15
N ALA A 159 -2.95 -2.68 -4.49
CA ALA A 159 -2.30 -3.96 -4.71
C ALA A 159 -2.50 -4.49 -6.14
N PHE A 160 -3.72 -4.43 -6.66
CA PHE A 160 -4.01 -4.82 -8.04
C PHE A 160 -3.34 -3.89 -9.05
N ALA A 161 -3.27 -2.58 -8.77
CA ALA A 161 -2.51 -1.64 -9.58
C ALA A 161 -1.04 -2.07 -9.68
N HIS A 162 -0.42 -2.36 -8.54
CA HIS A 162 0.96 -2.85 -8.48
C HIS A 162 1.15 -4.12 -9.30
N ASP A 163 0.26 -5.11 -9.16
CA ASP A 163 0.33 -6.37 -9.90
C ASP A 163 0.18 -6.11 -11.42
N ILE A 164 -0.77 -5.28 -11.85
CA ILE A 164 -0.97 -4.91 -13.27
C ILE A 164 0.25 -4.19 -13.86
N ILE A 165 0.88 -3.31 -13.08
CA ILE A 165 2.04 -2.54 -13.51
C ILE A 165 3.27 -3.44 -13.74
N HIS A 166 3.46 -4.45 -12.88
CA HIS A 166 4.62 -5.33 -12.93
C HIS A 166 4.39 -6.61 -13.74
N ARG A 167 3.17 -6.86 -14.24
CA ARG A 167 2.88 -7.97 -15.17
C ARG A 167 3.64 -7.81 -16.48
N ARG A 168 4.23 -8.93 -16.95
CA ARG A 168 4.94 -9.00 -18.24
C ARG A 168 4.01 -8.67 -19.41
N HIS A 169 2.80 -9.22 -19.38
CA HIS A 169 1.77 -9.02 -20.40
C HIS A 169 0.55 -8.34 -19.78
N THR A 170 0.23 -7.15 -20.29
CA THR A 170 -0.93 -6.34 -19.90
C THR A 170 -1.47 -5.72 -21.18
N THR A 171 -2.78 -5.77 -21.40
CA THR A 171 -3.43 -5.17 -22.59
C THR A 171 -3.93 -3.76 -22.27
N ALA A 172 -4.13 -2.93 -23.30
CA ALA A 172 -4.75 -1.62 -23.15
C ALA A 172 -6.15 -1.72 -22.51
N GLN A 173 -6.94 -2.72 -22.93
CA GLN A 173 -8.28 -2.95 -22.38
C GLN A 173 -8.23 -3.21 -20.87
N THR A 174 -7.33 -4.07 -20.39
CA THR A 174 -7.17 -4.33 -18.95
C THR A 174 -6.82 -3.06 -18.16
N LEU A 175 -5.99 -2.18 -18.74
CA LEU A 175 -5.66 -0.90 -18.11
C LEU A 175 -6.89 0.02 -18.04
N CYS A 176 -7.65 0.15 -19.13
CA CYS A 176 -8.87 0.96 -19.19
C CYS A 176 -9.95 0.46 -18.24
N ASP A 177 -10.18 -0.86 -18.21
CA ASP A 177 -11.16 -1.48 -17.32
C ASP A 177 -10.80 -1.23 -15.85
N PHE A 178 -9.52 -1.42 -15.50
CA PHE A 178 -9.05 -1.20 -14.14
C PHE A 178 -9.08 0.28 -13.72
N GLN A 179 -8.74 1.20 -14.63
CA GLN A 179 -8.91 2.64 -14.40
C GLN A 179 -10.37 3.02 -14.15
N SER A 180 -11.30 2.37 -14.86
CA SER A 180 -12.74 2.52 -14.65
C SER A 180 -13.18 1.98 -13.28
N SER A 181 -12.61 0.86 -12.83
CA SER A 181 -12.84 0.33 -11.49
C SER A 181 -12.38 1.28 -10.37
N ILE A 182 -11.21 1.91 -10.53
CA ILE A 182 -10.75 2.97 -9.61
C ILE A 182 -11.74 4.16 -9.64
N ALA A 183 -12.20 4.57 -10.82
CA ALA A 183 -13.16 5.67 -10.93
C ALA A 183 -14.51 5.33 -10.25
N CYS A 184 -15.01 4.11 -10.44
CA CYS A 184 -16.21 3.62 -9.77
C CYS A 184 -16.04 3.62 -8.24
N PHE A 185 -14.89 3.19 -7.72
CA PHE A 185 -14.60 3.27 -6.29
C PHE A 185 -14.70 4.70 -5.76
N SER A 186 -14.07 5.66 -6.44
CA SER A 186 -14.16 7.09 -6.07
C SER A 186 -15.59 7.62 -6.08
N LEU A 187 -16.47 7.11 -6.95
CA LEU A 187 -17.86 7.57 -7.06
C LEU A 187 -18.78 7.01 -5.96
N ILE A 188 -18.49 5.82 -5.43
CA ILE A 188 -19.30 5.21 -4.37
C ILE A 188 -18.80 5.55 -2.96
N LEU A 189 -17.65 6.22 -2.89
CA LEU A 189 -17.00 6.52 -1.64
C LEU A 189 -17.87 7.45 -0.77
N PRO A 190 -18.02 7.19 0.54
CA PRO A 190 -18.81 8.05 1.41
C PRO A 190 -18.27 9.49 1.44
N GLN A 191 -19.17 10.47 1.56
CA GLN A 191 -18.79 11.89 1.51
C GLN A 191 -17.76 12.30 2.57
N ARG A 192 -17.72 11.62 3.72
CA ARG A 192 -16.75 11.88 4.79
C ARG A 192 -15.29 11.72 4.35
N PHE A 193 -15.05 10.92 3.31
CA PHE A 193 -13.71 10.75 2.73
C PHE A 193 -13.31 11.85 1.74
N HIS A 194 -14.23 12.76 1.37
CA HIS A 194 -13.93 13.90 0.51
C HIS A 194 -13.33 15.05 1.32
N LEU A 195 -12.00 15.05 1.47
CA LEU A 195 -11.24 16.04 2.24
C LEU A 195 -11.45 17.50 1.80
N SER A 196 -11.89 17.75 0.57
CA SER A 196 -12.18 19.10 0.07
C SER A 196 -13.47 19.71 0.62
N ALA A 197 -14.36 18.90 1.21
CA ALA A 197 -15.68 19.31 1.67
C ALA A 197 -15.83 19.32 3.19
N ASN A 198 -14.96 18.61 3.92
CA ASN A 198 -15.08 18.40 5.35
C ASN A 198 -13.82 18.86 6.10
N CYS A 199 -14.01 19.65 7.15
CA CYS A 199 -12.99 19.83 8.17
C CYS A 199 -13.10 18.63 9.13
N LEU A 200 -12.07 17.80 9.18
CA LEU A 200 -12.02 16.70 10.13
C LEU A 200 -11.73 17.28 11.52
N SER A 201 -12.60 17.03 12.48
CA SER A 201 -12.33 17.32 13.89
C SER A 201 -11.67 16.09 14.52
N PHE A 202 -10.53 16.28 15.16
CA PHE A 202 -9.84 15.21 15.87
C PHE A 202 -10.05 15.33 17.38
N ASP A 203 -10.30 14.19 18.00
CA ASP A 203 -10.25 13.99 19.45
C ASP A 203 -9.83 12.54 19.78
N GLU A 204 -9.70 12.23 21.06
CA GLU A 204 -9.29 10.89 21.52
C GLU A 204 -10.28 9.78 21.15
N SER A 205 -11.53 10.11 20.77
CA SER A 205 -12.54 9.12 20.37
C SER A 205 -12.60 8.84 18.88
N ASN A 206 -12.17 9.78 18.02
CA ASN A 206 -12.31 9.64 16.56
C ASN A 206 -11.00 9.70 15.77
N PHE A 207 -9.86 9.96 16.41
CA PHE A 207 -8.58 10.09 15.70
C PHE A 207 -8.23 8.85 14.86
N ALA A 208 -8.56 7.64 15.33
CA ALA A 208 -8.28 6.41 14.62
C ALA A 208 -9.09 6.31 13.32
N ALA A 209 -10.38 6.60 13.37
CA ALA A 209 -11.27 6.66 12.21
C ALA A 209 -10.82 7.74 11.20
N ASN A 210 -10.53 8.95 11.69
CA ASN A 210 -10.02 10.03 10.85
C ASN A 210 -8.68 9.68 10.19
N ASN A 211 -7.80 8.96 10.90
CA ASN A 211 -6.57 8.46 10.33
C ASN A 211 -6.82 7.48 9.17
N TRP A 212 -7.84 6.60 9.26
CA TRP A 212 -8.23 5.75 8.11
C TRP A 212 -8.80 6.56 6.95
N ILE A 213 -9.57 7.61 7.24
CA ILE A 213 -10.10 8.53 6.23
C ILE A 213 -8.97 9.22 5.45
N ILE A 214 -7.99 9.75 6.17
CA ILE A 214 -6.81 10.39 5.59
C ILE A 214 -5.99 9.39 4.75
N GLN A 215 -5.81 8.17 5.25
CA GLN A 215 -4.91 7.19 4.63
C GLN A 215 -5.51 6.42 3.44
N GLY A 216 -6.79 6.03 3.49
CA GLY A 216 -7.31 5.01 2.59
C GLY A 216 -7.78 5.58 1.26
N PRO A 217 -8.89 6.32 1.26
CA PRO A 217 -9.43 6.90 0.03
C PRO A 217 -8.89 8.30 -0.29
N GLY A 218 -8.51 9.09 0.71
CA GLY A 218 -7.92 10.42 0.53
C GLY A 218 -6.64 10.42 -0.31
N MET A 219 -5.97 9.27 -0.41
CA MET A 219 -4.82 9.11 -1.29
C MET A 219 -5.24 8.58 -2.67
N LEU A 220 -6.02 7.49 -2.78
CA LEU A 220 -6.40 6.90 -4.09
C LEU A 220 -7.39 7.71 -4.95
N THR A 221 -8.19 8.60 -4.36
CA THR A 221 -9.41 9.13 -4.99
C THR A 221 -9.34 10.62 -5.32
N ARG A 222 -8.46 10.97 -6.26
CA ARG A 222 -8.87 11.74 -7.45
C ARG A 222 -7.80 11.78 -8.54
N ASP A 223 -6.51 11.74 -8.18
CA ASP A 223 -5.40 11.69 -9.16
C ASP A 223 -4.14 10.89 -8.72
N ASP A 224 -4.29 9.95 -7.77
CA ASP A 224 -3.17 9.26 -7.09
C ASP A 224 -2.19 8.43 -7.96
N GLU A 225 -1.04 8.15 -7.36
CA GLU A 225 0.10 7.34 -7.81
C GLU A 225 -0.26 6.13 -8.67
N SER A 226 -1.29 5.37 -8.28
CA SER A 226 -1.73 4.20 -9.04
C SER A 226 -2.30 4.61 -10.40
N ARG A 227 -3.12 5.66 -10.48
CA ARG A 227 -3.68 6.20 -11.74
C ARG A 227 -2.58 6.84 -12.58
N ALA A 228 -1.70 7.64 -11.98
CA ALA A 228 -0.57 8.25 -12.67
C ALA A 228 0.38 7.19 -13.25
N SER A 229 0.74 6.17 -12.45
CA SER A 229 1.59 5.05 -12.89
C SER A 229 0.93 4.20 -13.97
N LEU A 230 -0.38 3.96 -13.88
CA LEU A 230 -1.15 3.25 -14.91
C LEU A 230 -1.28 4.06 -16.20
N ARG A 231 -1.52 5.38 -16.11
CA ARG A 231 -1.54 6.30 -17.27
C ARG A 231 -0.17 6.32 -17.95
N LEU A 232 0.91 6.43 -17.18
CA LEU A 232 2.28 6.42 -17.68
C LEU A 232 2.64 5.08 -18.33
N LEU A 233 2.22 3.96 -17.74
CA LEU A 233 2.40 2.63 -18.32
C LEU A 233 1.60 2.48 -19.61
N CYS A 234 0.36 2.96 -19.63
CA CYS A 234 -0.50 2.95 -20.82
C CYS A 234 0.16 3.74 -21.95
N HIS A 235 0.58 4.98 -21.69
CA HIS A 235 1.28 5.81 -22.66
C HIS A 235 2.57 5.15 -23.19
N ARG A 236 3.39 4.53 -22.31
CA ARG A 236 4.62 3.85 -22.74
C ARG A 236 4.38 2.60 -23.59
N LYS A 237 3.34 1.82 -23.31
CA LYS A 237 3.05 0.56 -24.04
C LYS A 237 2.12 0.77 -25.24
N PHE A 238 1.29 1.81 -25.19
CA PHE A 238 0.15 2.05 -26.08
C PHE A 238 -0.01 3.56 -26.37
N PRO A 239 0.98 4.20 -27.04
CA PRO A 239 1.00 5.66 -27.25
C PRO A 239 -0.19 6.18 -28.07
N GLU A 240 -0.74 5.35 -28.96
CA GLU A 240 -1.92 5.63 -29.80
C GLU A 240 -3.20 5.88 -28.97
N HIS A 241 -3.24 5.43 -27.72
CA HIS A 241 -4.46 5.33 -26.92
C HIS A 241 -4.66 6.46 -25.90
N LEU A 242 -3.70 7.38 -25.70
CA LEU A 242 -3.85 8.45 -24.71
C LEU A 242 -2.93 9.66 -24.98
N ASP A 243 -3.53 10.85 -25.07
CA ASP A 243 -2.82 12.14 -25.06
C ASP A 243 -2.64 12.57 -23.60
N VAL A 244 -1.41 12.54 -23.07
CA VAL A 244 -1.12 12.80 -21.65
C VAL A 244 -0.09 13.91 -21.53
N SER A 245 -0.53 15.07 -21.02
CA SER A 245 0.40 16.05 -20.44
C SER A 245 0.87 15.56 -19.06
N LEU A 246 2.14 15.17 -18.94
CA LEU A 246 2.76 14.76 -17.66
C LEU A 246 2.85 15.91 -16.64
N GLU A 247 2.86 17.16 -17.09
CA GLU A 247 2.99 18.33 -16.22
C GLU A 247 1.74 18.55 -15.36
N THR A 248 0.56 18.20 -15.87
CA THR A 248 -0.71 18.37 -15.16
C THR A 248 -0.87 17.38 -14.00
N SER A 249 -0.25 16.19 -14.05
CA SER A 249 -0.41 15.19 -12.98
C SER A 249 0.40 15.52 -11.72
N ALA A 250 1.62 16.04 -11.87
CA ALA A 250 2.47 16.37 -10.73
C ALA A 250 1.91 17.53 -9.89
N LEU A 251 1.29 18.53 -10.53
CA LEU A 251 0.67 19.67 -9.85
C LEU A 251 -0.61 19.26 -9.07
N GLU A 252 -1.37 18.29 -9.58
CA GLU A 252 -2.55 17.78 -8.89
C GLU A 252 -2.19 16.89 -7.68
N ASP A 253 -1.08 16.13 -7.78
CA ASP A 253 -0.51 15.37 -6.65
C ASP A 253 -0.09 16.31 -5.50
N GLU A 254 0.57 17.44 -5.80
CA GLU A 254 0.94 18.46 -4.81
C GLU A 254 -0.30 19.03 -4.07
N LYS A 255 -1.34 19.41 -4.82
CA LYS A 255 -2.59 19.95 -4.23
C LYS A 255 -3.30 18.93 -3.37
N LEU A 256 -3.23 17.64 -3.72
CA LEU A 256 -3.83 16.58 -2.93
C LEU A 256 -3.10 16.42 -1.59
N ILE A 257 -1.77 16.35 -1.62
CA ILE A 257 -0.97 16.20 -0.40
C ILE A 257 -1.09 17.43 0.48
N CYS A 258 -1.11 18.65 -0.10
CA CYS A 258 -1.44 19.87 0.64
C CYS A 258 -2.76 19.75 1.42
N ARG A 259 -3.84 19.28 0.75
CA ARG A 259 -5.15 19.12 1.36
C ARG A 259 -5.15 18.07 2.47
N VAL A 260 -4.46 16.95 2.26
CA VAL A 260 -4.27 15.91 3.27
C VAL A 260 -3.62 16.49 4.52
N ILE A 261 -2.50 17.21 4.35
CA ILE A 261 -1.75 17.81 5.46
C ILE A 261 -2.60 18.86 6.19
N GLN A 262 -3.35 19.69 5.45
CA GLN A 262 -4.19 20.74 6.03
C GLN A 262 -5.39 20.19 6.82
N ALA A 263 -5.92 19.04 6.41
CA ALA A 263 -7.02 18.39 7.11
C ALA A 263 -6.56 17.60 8.34
N TRP A 264 -5.25 17.46 8.56
CA TRP A 264 -4.69 16.66 9.64
C TRP A 264 -4.41 17.50 10.87
N ASP A 265 -5.02 17.13 11.99
CA ASP A 265 -4.64 17.72 13.27
C ASP A 265 -3.19 17.32 13.65
N PRO A 266 -2.29 18.30 13.89
CA PRO A 266 -0.89 18.05 14.19
C PRO A 266 -0.64 17.10 15.38
N ASP A 267 -1.50 17.13 16.40
CA ASP A 267 -1.32 16.33 17.62
C ASP A 267 -1.56 14.83 17.36
N TYR A 268 -2.24 14.50 16.27
CA TYR A 268 -2.62 13.13 15.91
C TYR A 268 -1.83 12.56 14.72
N ILE A 269 -1.01 13.37 14.02
CA ILE A 269 -0.15 12.91 12.92
C ILE A 269 0.74 11.74 13.35
N ALA A 270 1.37 11.86 14.51
CA ALA A 270 2.24 10.83 15.06
C ALA A 270 1.54 9.49 15.35
N ARG A 271 0.22 9.52 15.61
CA ARG A 271 -0.58 8.33 15.95
C ARG A 271 -1.13 7.59 14.73
N THR A 272 -0.80 8.06 13.53
CA THR A 272 -1.21 7.45 12.28
C THR A 272 -0.52 6.12 12.03
N CYS A 273 -1.09 5.33 11.12
CA CYS A 273 -0.40 4.18 10.60
C CYS A 273 0.80 4.65 9.75
N PRO A 274 2.02 4.16 10.04
CA PRO A 274 3.25 4.66 9.41
C PRO A 274 3.31 4.44 7.89
N LEU A 275 2.41 3.61 7.34
CA LEU A 275 2.31 3.36 5.89
C LEU A 275 1.99 4.64 5.11
N VAL A 276 1.29 5.59 5.72
CA VAL A 276 0.96 6.89 5.11
C VAL A 276 2.21 7.61 4.60
N THR A 277 3.37 7.39 5.24
CA THR A 277 4.66 7.94 4.84
C THR A 277 4.94 7.63 3.37
N THR A 278 4.72 6.39 2.95
CA THR A 278 5.01 5.96 1.58
C THR A 278 4.12 6.58 0.54
N THR A 279 2.92 6.95 0.94
CA THR A 279 1.98 7.60 0.05
C THR A 279 2.24 9.11 0.01
N LEU A 280 2.67 9.73 1.12
CA LEU A 280 3.16 11.12 1.14
C LEU A 280 4.42 11.30 0.26
N LEU A 281 5.27 10.27 0.19
CA LEU A 281 6.44 10.24 -0.68
C LEU A 281 6.11 10.26 -2.18
N GLY A 282 4.91 9.79 -2.54
CA GLY A 282 4.43 9.72 -3.91
C GLY A 282 5.16 8.67 -4.79
N PRO A 283 4.77 8.58 -6.07
CA PRO A 283 5.30 7.59 -7.03
C PRO A 283 6.81 7.58 -7.08
N GLY A 284 7.43 6.44 -6.76
CA GLY A 284 8.89 6.30 -6.81
C GLY A 284 9.63 7.27 -5.88
N ALA A 285 8.97 7.73 -4.81
CA ALA A 285 9.47 8.74 -3.88
C ALA A 285 9.76 10.09 -4.53
N ILE A 286 9.06 10.46 -5.60
CA ILE A 286 9.30 11.70 -6.34
C ILE A 286 9.21 12.94 -5.44
N ASN A 287 8.30 12.97 -4.47
CA ASN A 287 8.17 14.12 -3.56
C ASN A 287 9.37 14.24 -2.62
N ALA A 288 9.93 13.12 -2.14
CA ALA A 288 11.18 13.15 -1.37
C ALA A 288 12.40 13.46 -2.24
N LYS A 289 12.45 12.94 -3.47
CA LYS A 289 13.54 13.23 -4.40
C LYS A 289 13.57 14.72 -4.74
N THR A 290 12.42 15.29 -5.08
CA THR A 290 12.25 16.73 -5.32
C THR A 290 12.60 17.54 -4.05
N ALA A 291 12.16 17.11 -2.87
CA ALA A 291 12.53 17.75 -1.61
C ALA A 291 14.06 17.73 -1.36
N CYS A 292 14.72 16.59 -1.59
CA CYS A 292 16.16 16.43 -1.39
C CYS A 292 17.00 17.19 -2.44
N GLU A 293 16.60 17.15 -3.71
CA GLU A 293 17.27 17.88 -4.80
C GLU A 293 17.13 19.40 -4.62
N LEU A 294 15.98 19.87 -4.13
CA LEU A 294 15.77 21.29 -3.80
C LEU A 294 16.45 21.70 -2.48
N ALA A 295 16.60 20.78 -1.51
CA ALA A 295 17.37 21.04 -0.29
C ALA A 295 18.87 21.26 -0.56
N ALA A 296 19.40 20.69 -1.64
CA ALA A 296 20.77 20.92 -2.10
C ALA A 296 20.96 22.29 -2.78
N SER A 297 19.87 23.01 -3.09
CA SER A 297 19.89 24.38 -3.62
C SER A 297 19.47 25.39 -2.54
N PRO A 298 20.27 26.43 -2.25
CA PRO A 298 19.96 27.42 -1.23
C PRO A 298 18.98 28.51 -1.69
N ASP A 299 18.25 28.32 -2.80
CA ASP A 299 17.41 29.36 -3.39
C ASP A 299 16.19 29.71 -2.51
N GLU A 300 15.80 30.99 -2.49
CA GLU A 300 14.67 31.54 -1.71
C GLU A 300 13.29 31.17 -2.29
N SER A 301 13.27 30.56 -3.48
CA SER A 301 12.07 30.16 -4.23
C SER A 301 11.46 28.81 -3.81
N ARG A 302 11.76 28.32 -2.60
CA ARG A 302 11.28 27.01 -2.13
C ARG A 302 9.75 26.95 -2.09
N PRO A 303 9.11 25.96 -2.72
CA PRO A 303 7.68 25.75 -2.58
C PRO A 303 7.33 25.45 -1.12
N ILE A 304 6.44 26.26 -0.53
CA ILE A 304 6.01 26.14 0.88
C ILE A 304 5.45 24.75 1.22
N TYR A 305 4.91 24.06 0.21
CA TYR A 305 4.44 22.68 0.29
C TYR A 305 5.53 21.71 0.77
N LEU A 306 6.79 21.88 0.36
CA LEU A 306 7.86 20.97 0.77
C LEU A 306 8.22 21.14 2.25
N GLU A 307 8.09 22.36 2.79
CA GLU A 307 8.24 22.60 4.22
C GLU A 307 7.08 21.96 5.01
N MET A 308 5.85 22.02 4.50
CA MET A 308 4.71 21.30 5.08
C MET A 308 4.97 19.78 5.12
N LEU A 309 5.42 19.21 4.00
CA LEU A 309 5.75 17.79 3.91
C LEU A 309 6.85 17.41 4.90
N LYS A 310 7.89 18.22 5.03
CA LYS A 310 8.97 18.02 6.00
C LYS A 310 8.46 18.02 7.45
N LEU A 311 7.59 18.97 7.81
CA LEU A 311 7.02 19.05 9.16
C LEU A 311 6.20 17.80 9.49
N VAL A 312 5.37 17.34 8.55
CA VAL A 312 4.54 16.14 8.72
C VAL A 312 5.40 14.88 8.84
N LEU A 313 6.40 14.73 7.97
CA LEU A 313 7.36 13.61 8.05
C LEU A 313 8.17 13.64 9.35
N GLY A 314 8.51 14.83 9.85
CA GLY A 314 9.16 15.01 11.15
C GLY A 314 8.25 14.64 12.32
N ALA A 315 6.97 15.03 12.27
CA ALA A 315 5.97 14.63 13.25
C ALA A 315 5.76 13.10 13.27
N ILE A 316 5.66 12.46 12.10
CA ILE A 316 5.68 10.99 11.98
C ILE A 316 6.99 10.43 12.56
N GLY A 317 8.13 11.05 12.22
CA GLY A 317 9.48 10.70 12.67
C GLY A 317 9.67 10.69 14.19
N SER A 318 8.86 11.46 14.92
CA SER A 318 8.93 11.52 16.38
C SER A 318 8.50 10.20 17.07
N PHE A 319 7.70 9.37 16.39
CA PHE A 319 7.29 8.04 16.85
C PHE A 319 7.76 6.92 15.93
N TRP A 320 7.68 7.13 14.62
CA TRP A 320 7.98 6.13 13.60
C TRP A 320 9.27 6.48 12.86
N GLN A 321 10.30 5.65 13.01
CA GLN A 321 11.62 5.90 12.40
C GLN A 321 11.57 6.07 10.87
N ILE A 322 10.57 5.52 10.18
CA ILE A 322 10.40 5.69 8.73
C ILE A 322 10.28 7.16 8.33
N GLY A 323 9.58 7.99 9.12
CA GLY A 323 9.45 9.43 8.84
C GLY A 323 10.79 10.16 8.96
N ALA A 324 11.54 9.90 10.03
CA ALA A 324 12.87 10.47 10.24
C ALA A 324 13.89 9.99 9.18
N SER A 325 13.81 8.71 8.79
CA SER A 325 14.71 8.11 7.81
C SER A 325 14.58 8.75 6.42
N VAL A 326 13.36 9.13 6.03
CA VAL A 326 13.08 9.84 4.77
C VAL A 326 13.76 11.20 4.72
N LEU A 327 13.80 11.91 5.85
CA LEU A 327 14.39 13.26 5.93
C LEU A 327 15.93 13.26 5.92
N GLY A 328 16.57 12.08 5.86
CA GLY A 328 18.02 11.97 5.89
C GLY A 328 18.64 12.37 7.23
N GLU A 329 17.82 12.55 8.27
CA GLU A 329 18.29 12.86 9.62
C GLU A 329 19.02 11.63 10.18
N ARG A 330 20.36 11.68 10.20
CA ARG A 330 21.15 10.74 11.00
C ARG A 330 20.74 10.96 12.45
N SER A 331 19.96 10.03 12.98
CA SER A 331 19.58 9.98 14.40
C SER A 331 20.80 10.15 15.30
N GLN A 332 21.04 11.38 15.73
CA GLN A 332 21.94 11.71 16.82
C GLN A 332 21.17 12.07 18.10
N ASN A 333 19.86 12.37 18.01
CA ASN A 333 19.08 12.90 19.14
C ASN A 333 17.74 12.21 19.45
N LEU A 334 17.37 11.08 18.82
CA LEU A 334 16.17 10.31 19.23
C LEU A 334 16.50 9.34 20.38
N THR A 335 16.86 9.89 21.53
CA THR A 335 17.31 9.18 22.74
C THR A 335 16.17 8.62 23.61
N LYS A 336 15.05 8.16 23.03
CA LYS A 336 13.98 7.52 23.83
C LYS A 336 13.45 6.18 23.33
N CYS A 337 13.91 5.67 22.19
CA CYS A 337 13.67 4.27 21.84
C CYS A 337 14.81 3.76 20.96
N THR A 338 15.94 3.43 21.56
CA THR A 338 17.08 2.86 20.86
C THR A 338 17.47 1.52 21.48
N ILE A 339 16.99 0.42 20.89
CA ILE A 339 17.82 -0.79 20.79
C ILE A 339 18.39 -0.73 19.37
N ARG A 340 19.67 -0.38 19.27
CA ARG A 340 20.39 -0.28 17.99
C ARG A 340 20.32 -1.63 17.27
N LEU A 341 20.06 -1.59 15.97
CA LEU A 341 20.81 -2.30 14.91
C LEU A 341 20.30 -1.77 13.55
N THR A 342 21.16 -1.01 12.87
CA THR A 342 21.01 -0.43 11.50
C THR A 342 20.70 -1.48 10.44
N PRO A 343 19.92 -1.16 9.38
CA PRO A 343 20.54 -0.81 8.08
C PRO A 343 19.68 0.08 7.15
N PHE A 344 20.12 1.32 6.88
CA PHE A 344 19.62 2.16 5.76
C PHE A 344 20.53 2.19 4.50
N PRO A 345 21.83 1.82 4.53
CA PRO A 345 22.65 1.81 3.30
C PRO A 345 22.15 0.84 2.23
N GLU A 346 21.46 -0.23 2.60
CA GLU A 346 21.00 -1.25 1.65
C GLU A 346 19.82 -0.80 0.79
N LEU A 347 18.94 0.07 1.28
CA LEU A 347 17.79 0.55 0.49
C LEU A 347 18.26 1.54 -0.60
N VAL A 348 19.23 2.40 -0.26
CA VAL A 348 19.89 3.30 -1.21
C VAL A 348 20.76 2.51 -2.18
N GLN A 349 21.54 1.53 -1.71
CA GLN A 349 22.33 0.65 -2.58
C GLN A 349 21.46 -0.24 -3.49
N LEU A 350 20.27 -0.69 -3.06
CA LEU A 350 19.33 -1.42 -3.92
C LEU A 350 18.71 -0.51 -4.99
N LEU A 351 18.45 0.75 -4.67
CA LEU A 351 17.96 1.75 -5.63
C LEU A 351 19.06 2.16 -6.62
N GLU A 352 20.32 2.29 -6.18
CA GLU A 352 21.49 2.57 -7.03
C GLU A 352 21.90 1.36 -7.88
N ALA A 353 21.90 0.15 -7.34
CA ALA A 353 22.17 -1.09 -8.09
C ALA A 353 21.17 -1.29 -9.22
N ARG A 354 19.90 -0.88 -9.03
CA ARG A 354 18.87 -0.90 -10.06
C ARG A 354 19.13 0.13 -11.18
N ARG A 355 19.72 1.28 -10.86
CA ARG A 355 20.17 2.27 -11.87
C ARG A 355 21.29 1.69 -12.73
N SER A 356 22.27 1.05 -12.10
CA SER A 356 23.40 0.41 -12.78
C SER A 356 22.98 -0.78 -13.66
N ILE A 357 22.02 -1.61 -13.21
CA ILE A 357 21.45 -2.69 -14.04
C ILE A 357 20.67 -2.14 -15.23
N THR A 358 19.93 -1.04 -15.06
CA THR A 358 19.18 -0.40 -16.16
C THR A 358 20.12 0.21 -17.20
N GLU A 359 21.24 0.79 -16.77
CA GLU A 359 22.30 1.32 -17.64
C GLU A 359 23.04 0.18 -18.38
N LEU A 360 23.33 -0.94 -17.71
CA LEU A 360 23.92 -2.13 -18.33
C LEU A 360 22.99 -2.79 -19.36
N VAL A 361 21.68 -2.83 -19.07
CA VAL A 361 20.67 -3.37 -20.01
C VAL A 361 20.51 -2.46 -21.23
N ASN A 362 20.58 -1.14 -21.05
CA ASN A 362 20.52 -0.18 -22.16
C ASN A 362 21.82 -0.17 -23.00
N ALA A 363 22.98 -0.32 -22.36
CA ALA A 363 24.26 -0.45 -23.06
C ALA A 363 24.29 -1.71 -23.94
N ARG A 364 23.79 -2.85 -23.42
CA ARG A 364 23.71 -4.11 -24.17
C ARG A 364 22.71 -4.06 -25.33
N LYS A 365 21.66 -3.25 -25.22
CA LYS A 365 20.68 -3.02 -26.30
C LYS A 365 21.28 -2.18 -27.43
N ASN A 366 22.04 -1.14 -27.09
CA ASN A 366 22.77 -0.32 -28.08
C ASN A 366 23.87 -1.10 -28.81
N ASP A 367 24.49 -2.10 -28.18
CA ASP A 367 25.46 -2.99 -28.84
C ASP A 367 24.79 -4.01 -29.77
N LEU A 368 23.57 -4.46 -29.44
CA LEU A 368 22.75 -5.32 -30.31
C LEU A 368 22.24 -4.58 -31.56
N ASP A 369 21.91 -3.30 -31.43
CA ASP A 369 21.49 -2.44 -32.55
C ASP A 369 22.67 -2.03 -33.47
N ARG A 370 23.92 -2.30 -33.05
CA ARG A 370 25.17 -2.04 -33.83
C ARG A 370 25.71 -3.26 -34.55
N LEU A 371 25.12 -4.44 -34.36
CA LEU A 371 25.50 -5.63 -35.13
C LEU A 371 24.96 -5.50 -36.57
N PRO A 372 25.79 -5.68 -37.61
CA PRO A 372 25.32 -5.59 -38.98
C PRO A 372 24.28 -6.69 -39.24
N LEU A 373 23.11 -6.28 -39.72
CA LEU A 373 22.03 -7.17 -40.18
C LEU A 373 22.55 -8.10 -41.27
N LEU A 374 22.89 -9.33 -40.91
CA LEU A 374 23.07 -10.43 -41.86
C LEU A 374 21.69 -10.86 -42.35
N LEU A 375 21.16 -10.13 -43.34
CA LEU A 375 20.04 -10.61 -44.14
C LEU A 375 20.54 -11.73 -45.08
N PRO A 376 19.82 -12.85 -45.20
CA PRO A 376 20.09 -13.81 -46.26
C PRO A 376 19.73 -13.17 -47.60
N LYS A 377 20.67 -13.20 -48.56
CA LYS A 377 20.41 -12.83 -49.95
C LYS A 377 19.38 -13.82 -50.52
N ASN A 378 18.27 -13.29 -51.01
CA ASN A 378 17.41 -14.00 -51.95
C ASN A 378 18.16 -14.06 -53.28
N ASP A 379 18.70 -15.23 -53.63
CA ASP A 379 19.09 -15.53 -55.00
C ASP A 379 17.81 -15.90 -55.77
N GLU A 380 17.20 -14.89 -56.39
CA GLU A 380 16.45 -15.11 -57.63
C GLU A 380 17.47 -15.32 -58.75
N ASP A 381 17.47 -16.50 -59.36
CA ASP A 381 18.18 -16.76 -60.60
C ASP A 381 17.18 -16.71 -61.78
N PRO A 382 17.48 -16.00 -62.87
CA PRO A 382 16.62 -15.93 -64.04
C PRO A 382 16.98 -17.03 -65.05
N GLY A 383 15.96 -17.73 -65.55
CA GLY A 383 15.89 -18.32 -66.89
C GLY A 383 17.04 -19.19 -67.41
N SER A 384 16.76 -20.49 -67.56
CA SER A 384 17.16 -21.31 -68.71
C SER A 384 16.09 -22.37 -68.97
#